data_AF-A0A9P9YFA6-F1
#
_entry.id   AF-A0A9P9YFA6-F1
#
_cell.length_a   1.000
_cell.length_b   1.000
_cell.length_c   1.000
_cell.angle_alpha   90.00
_cell.angle_beta   90.00
_cell.angle_gamma   90.00
#
_symmetry.space_group_name_H-M   'P 1'
#
loop_
_entity.id
_entity.type
_entity.pdbx_description
1 polymer ?
#
loop_
_entity_poly.entity_id
_entity_poly.type
_entity_poly.pdbx_seq_one_letter_code
_entity_poly.pdbx_strand_id
1 'polypeptide(L)'
;MCIARGSVLGPKTLQPPYHATHQAHRELSHLSGRRLRWKLGVMQLLSGLRHRYCLWRLRCLLGGAFDVGGFQEGTRQAAATMIEAVHQADWPCIRSCCTERGSADIYGLSQDQRPYGRLVRFQRQHLRHALPVRVVRRWIDGRSYVLVDMLFVGLRNLLDLGTAQEKEEMVQRIQTVLADSQIQEQFDPKHCRLVIAELVLTFCKELGESEVDLQNSADEREDGWLVDSYELHRFKLISFSPKTLSFRVIEFPKPV
;
A
#
# COMPACT_ATOMS: atom_id res chain seq x y z
N MET A 1 45.76 25.78 64.59
CA MET A 1 45.78 24.36 65.02
C MET A 1 45.86 23.49 63.77
N CYS A 2 46.61 22.38 63.81
CA CYS A 2 46.63 21.25 62.84
C CYS A 2 47.02 21.60 61.38
N ILE A 3 48.10 21.13 60.74
CA ILE A 3 48.91 19.88 60.82
C ILE A 3 48.08 18.62 60.48
N ALA A 4 48.44 17.70 59.56
CA ALA A 4 49.39 17.68 58.43
C ALA A 4 49.22 16.34 57.64
N ARG A 5 49.91 16.20 56.48
CA ARG A 5 50.47 14.96 55.86
C ARG A 5 49.57 13.75 55.57
N GLY A 6 49.82 13.07 54.44
CA GLY A 6 49.48 11.63 54.32
C GLY A 6 49.51 11.03 52.91
N SER A 7 50.56 10.26 52.60
CA SER A 7 50.68 9.33 51.45
C SER A 7 51.48 8.10 51.92
N VAL A 8 51.57 6.95 51.23
CA VAL A 8 51.39 6.55 49.81
C VAL A 8 50.72 5.15 49.76
N LEU A 9 50.50 4.60 48.56
CA LEU A 9 50.23 3.17 48.20
C LEU A 9 48.77 2.66 48.06
N GLY A 10 48.53 1.97 46.95
CA GLY A 10 47.40 1.03 46.73
C GLY A 10 47.80 -0.42 47.08
N PRO A 11 47.25 -1.49 46.46
CA PRO A 11 46.32 -1.56 45.31
C PRO A 11 45.10 -2.50 45.51
N LYS A 12 44.40 -2.82 44.41
CA LYS A 12 43.37 -3.88 44.15
C LYS A 12 41.88 -3.46 44.13
N THR A 13 41.32 -3.61 42.92
CA THR A 13 40.06 -4.31 42.58
C THR A 13 38.80 -4.11 43.44
N LEU A 14 37.75 -3.52 42.84
CA LEU A 14 36.40 -4.12 42.68
C LEU A 14 35.45 -3.17 41.93
N GLN A 15 34.63 -3.71 41.02
CA GLN A 15 33.47 -3.01 40.45
C GLN A 15 32.32 -2.97 41.47
N PRO A 16 31.37 -2.06 41.30
CA PRO A 16 29.98 -2.50 41.24
C PRO A 16 29.18 -1.92 40.04
N PRO A 17 28.09 -2.57 39.62
CA PRO A 17 27.35 -2.22 38.41
C PRO A 17 26.22 -1.22 38.67
N TYR A 18 26.00 -0.30 37.72
CA TYR A 18 24.75 0.46 37.65
C TYR A 18 23.72 -0.27 36.78
N HIS A 19 22.79 -0.97 37.42
CA HIS A 19 21.55 -1.41 36.79
C HIS A 19 20.61 -0.21 36.60
N ALA A 20 20.34 0.17 35.35
CA ALA A 20 19.20 1.01 35.00
C ALA A 20 18.04 0.11 34.52
N THR A 21 17.10 -0.18 35.41
CA THR A 21 15.87 -0.94 35.10
C THR A 21 14.88 -0.07 34.32
N HIS A 22 14.74 -0.31 33.01
CA HIS A 22 13.56 0.09 32.25
C HIS A 22 12.79 -1.15 31.75
N GLN A 23 11.90 -1.65 32.62
CA GLN A 23 10.85 -2.60 32.23
C GLN A 23 9.56 -1.83 31.91
N ALA A 24 9.23 -1.72 30.62
CA ALA A 24 7.92 -1.38 30.07
C ALA A 24 8.00 -1.63 28.54
N HIS A 25 7.05 -2.23 27.82
CA HIS A 25 5.77 -2.87 28.15
C HIS A 25 5.75 -4.26 27.48
N ARG A 26 5.37 -5.32 28.20
CA ARG A 26 5.12 -6.65 27.61
C ARG A 26 3.63 -7.02 27.73
N GLU A 27 2.79 -6.28 27.03
CA GLU A 27 1.37 -6.60 26.82
C GLU A 27 1.22 -7.73 25.79
N LEU A 28 1.64 -8.94 26.18
CA LEU A 28 1.31 -10.18 25.46
C LEU A 28 -0.16 -10.51 25.71
N SER A 29 -1.03 -9.99 24.86
CA SER A 29 -2.49 -10.12 24.94
C SER A 29 -3.00 -11.55 24.63
N HIS A 30 -2.70 -12.49 25.52
CA HIS A 30 -3.19 -13.88 25.49
C HIS A 30 -4.68 -14.00 25.91
N LEU A 31 -5.56 -13.19 25.33
CA LEU A 31 -7.01 -13.29 25.54
C LEU A 31 -7.78 -13.30 24.20
N SER A 32 -8.65 -14.31 24.08
CA SER A 32 -9.78 -14.39 23.13
C SER A 32 -9.62 -15.04 21.73
N GLY A 33 -8.62 -15.91 21.51
CA GLY A 33 -8.45 -16.62 20.22
C GLY A 33 -9.71 -17.26 19.60
N ARG A 34 -10.66 -17.78 20.40
CA ARG A 34 -11.96 -18.26 19.91
C ARG A 34 -12.92 -17.13 19.48
N ARG A 35 -13.03 -16.03 20.25
CA ARG A 35 -13.91 -14.90 19.87
C ARG A 35 -13.37 -14.14 18.66
N LEU A 36 -12.03 -14.02 18.54
CA LEU A 36 -11.39 -13.47 17.35
C LEU A 36 -11.70 -14.31 16.11
N ARG A 37 -11.57 -15.65 16.19
CA ARG A 37 -11.83 -16.55 15.05
C ARG A 37 -13.28 -16.44 14.52
N TRP A 38 -14.28 -16.37 15.40
CA TRP A 38 -15.67 -16.18 14.96
C TRP A 38 -15.92 -14.78 14.37
N LYS A 39 -15.36 -13.72 14.97
CA LYS A 39 -15.43 -12.36 14.39
C LYS A 39 -14.78 -12.29 13.01
N LEU A 40 -13.60 -12.91 12.84
CA LEU A 40 -12.89 -13.01 11.56
C LEU A 40 -13.72 -13.78 10.52
N GLY A 41 -14.33 -14.92 10.88
CA GLY A 41 -15.20 -15.68 9.99
C GLY A 41 -16.44 -14.90 9.53
N VAL A 42 -17.12 -14.21 10.45
CA VAL A 42 -18.25 -13.34 10.12
C VAL A 42 -17.82 -12.17 9.22
N MET A 43 -16.68 -11.53 9.51
CA MET A 43 -16.13 -10.47 8.65
C MET A 43 -15.77 -10.97 7.25
N GLN A 44 -15.22 -12.18 7.12
CA GLN A 44 -14.92 -12.81 5.83
C GLN A 44 -16.19 -13.18 5.04
N LEU A 45 -17.24 -13.65 5.71
CA LEU A 45 -18.53 -13.91 5.07
C LEU A 45 -19.19 -12.61 4.58
N LEU A 46 -19.21 -11.57 5.41
CA LEU A 46 -19.77 -10.26 5.05
C LEU A 46 -18.97 -9.58 3.93
N SER A 47 -17.64 -9.67 3.94
CA SER A 47 -16.82 -9.13 2.84
C SER A 47 -17.01 -9.92 1.54
N GLY A 48 -17.15 -11.25 1.61
CA GLY A 48 -17.48 -12.10 0.47
C GLY A 48 -18.86 -11.80 -0.14
N LEU A 49 -19.87 -11.56 0.70
CA LEU A 49 -21.20 -11.12 0.25
C LEU A 49 -21.16 -9.73 -0.39
N ARG A 50 -20.46 -8.76 0.23
CA ARG A 50 -20.28 -7.41 -0.34
C ARG A 50 -19.59 -7.46 -1.71
N HIS A 51 -18.52 -8.23 -1.83
CA HIS A 51 -17.80 -8.43 -3.09
C HIS A 51 -18.72 -8.97 -4.20
N ARG A 52 -19.48 -10.03 -3.89
CA ARG A 52 -20.48 -10.61 -4.83
C ARG A 52 -21.57 -9.61 -5.21
N TYR A 53 -22.09 -8.85 -4.25
CA TYR A 53 -23.08 -7.80 -4.50
C TYR A 53 -22.54 -6.70 -5.42
N CYS A 54 -21.31 -6.24 -5.20
CA CYS A 54 -20.69 -5.23 -6.06
C CYS A 54 -20.52 -5.74 -7.50
N LEU A 55 -20.04 -6.97 -7.69
CA LEU A 55 -19.91 -7.58 -9.02
C LEU A 55 -21.27 -7.81 -9.71
N TRP A 56 -22.28 -8.27 -8.97
CA TRP A 56 -23.64 -8.41 -9.46
C TRP A 56 -24.21 -7.05 -9.90
N ARG A 57 -24.11 -6.02 -9.05
CA ARG A 57 -24.57 -4.65 -9.36
C ARG A 57 -23.88 -4.10 -10.60
N LEU A 58 -22.58 -4.35 -10.75
CA LEU A 58 -21.79 -3.88 -11.88
C LEU A 58 -22.19 -4.60 -13.19
N ARG A 59 -22.46 -5.92 -13.13
CA ARG A 59 -23.07 -6.68 -14.23
C ARG A 59 -24.49 -6.22 -14.57
N CYS A 60 -25.28 -5.76 -13.59
CA CYS A 60 -26.58 -5.14 -13.86
C CYS A 60 -26.48 -3.76 -14.51
N LEU A 61 -25.44 -2.98 -14.21
CA LEU A 61 -25.23 -1.64 -14.78
C LEU A 61 -24.61 -1.67 -16.18
N LEU A 62 -23.77 -2.67 -16.49
CA LEU A 62 -23.06 -2.80 -17.76
C LEU A 62 -23.62 -3.89 -18.69
N GLY A 63 -24.68 -4.58 -18.26
CA GLY A 63 -25.37 -5.61 -19.03
C GLY A 63 -24.73 -7.00 -19.00
N GLY A 64 -25.41 -7.96 -19.63
CA GLY A 64 -25.08 -9.39 -19.57
C GLY A 64 -23.77 -9.79 -20.28
N ALA A 65 -23.25 -8.94 -21.16
CA ALA A 65 -21.97 -9.14 -21.86
C ALA A 65 -20.74 -8.82 -20.99
N PHE A 66 -20.93 -8.20 -19.82
CA PHE A 66 -19.81 -7.83 -18.95
C PHE A 66 -19.08 -9.06 -18.38
N ASP A 67 -17.79 -9.20 -18.74
CA ASP A 67 -16.90 -10.21 -18.17
C ASP A 67 -16.27 -9.74 -16.85
N VAL A 68 -16.68 -10.40 -15.78
CA VAL A 68 -16.16 -10.23 -14.41
C VAL A 68 -14.67 -10.62 -14.32
N GLY A 69 -14.24 -11.66 -15.04
CA GLY A 69 -12.87 -12.17 -14.97
C GLY A 69 -11.89 -11.21 -15.63
N GLY A 70 -12.15 -10.85 -16.89
CA GLY A 70 -11.41 -9.85 -17.65
C GLY A 70 -11.35 -8.49 -16.95
N PHE A 71 -12.44 -8.04 -16.32
CA PHE A 71 -12.40 -6.81 -15.52
C PHE A 71 -11.50 -6.90 -14.29
N GLN A 72 -11.54 -8.01 -13.52
CA GLN A 72 -10.66 -8.17 -12.36
C GLN A 72 -9.19 -8.23 -12.76
N GLU A 73 -8.86 -8.84 -13.90
CA GLU A 73 -7.49 -8.92 -14.37
C GLU A 73 -7.03 -7.61 -15.02
N GLY A 74 -7.89 -6.97 -15.82
CA GLY A 74 -7.65 -5.64 -16.40
C GLY A 74 -7.44 -4.57 -15.34
N THR A 75 -8.27 -4.53 -14.29
CA THR A 75 -8.08 -3.60 -13.16
C THR A 75 -6.83 -3.91 -12.34
N ARG A 76 -6.43 -5.18 -12.21
CA ARG A 76 -5.14 -5.57 -11.59
C ARG A 76 -3.94 -5.10 -12.43
N GLN A 77 -4.01 -5.23 -13.76
CA GLN A 77 -2.98 -4.73 -14.66
C GLN A 77 -2.93 -3.20 -14.65
N ALA A 78 -4.07 -2.52 -14.76
CA ALA A 78 -4.17 -1.06 -14.68
C ALA A 78 -3.63 -0.53 -13.33
N ALA A 79 -3.95 -1.19 -12.22
CA ALA A 79 -3.39 -0.82 -10.91
C ALA A 79 -1.86 -0.97 -10.86
N ALA A 80 -1.29 -2.02 -11.47
CA ALA A 80 0.17 -2.17 -11.57
C ALA A 80 0.81 -1.07 -12.44
N THR A 81 0.20 -0.73 -13.59
CA THR A 81 0.63 0.39 -14.43
C THR A 81 0.55 1.72 -13.68
N MET A 82 -0.55 2.00 -12.98
CA MET A 82 -0.72 3.22 -12.16
C MET A 82 0.33 3.34 -11.06
N ILE A 83 0.62 2.24 -10.36
CA ILE A 83 1.63 2.23 -9.28
C ILE A 83 3.00 2.60 -9.84
N GLU A 84 3.38 2.07 -11.01
CA GLU A 84 4.66 2.40 -11.64
C GLU A 84 4.68 3.82 -12.22
N ALA A 85 3.60 4.27 -12.86
CA ALA A 85 3.47 5.63 -13.41
C ALA A 85 3.54 6.70 -12.30
N VAL A 86 2.85 6.48 -11.17
CA VAL A 86 2.95 7.35 -9.98
C VAL A 86 4.35 7.25 -9.36
N HIS A 87 4.96 6.07 -9.30
CA HIS A 87 6.33 5.92 -8.80
C HIS A 87 7.36 6.70 -9.62
N GLN A 88 7.20 6.73 -10.94
CA GLN A 88 8.08 7.43 -11.89
C GLN A 88 7.70 8.91 -12.12
N ALA A 89 6.54 9.37 -11.60
CA ALA A 89 5.92 10.65 -11.95
C ALA A 89 5.76 10.86 -13.47
N ASP A 90 5.36 9.80 -14.19
CA ASP A 90 5.12 9.81 -15.63
C ASP A 90 3.79 10.51 -15.96
N TRP A 91 3.85 11.82 -16.21
CA TRP A 91 2.68 12.62 -16.59
C TRP A 91 1.98 12.14 -17.87
N PRO A 92 2.67 11.86 -19.00
CA PRO A 92 2.05 11.26 -20.17
C PRO A 92 1.27 9.97 -19.89
N CYS A 93 1.82 9.06 -19.09
CA CYS A 93 1.11 7.82 -18.72
C CYS A 93 -0.09 8.10 -17.82
N ILE A 94 0.07 8.88 -16.74
CA ILE A 94 -1.04 9.24 -15.84
C ILE A 94 -2.17 9.93 -16.61
N ARG A 95 -1.85 10.86 -17.51
CA ARG A 95 -2.86 11.60 -18.28
C ARG A 95 -3.65 10.73 -19.27
N SER A 96 -3.05 9.67 -19.82
CA SER A 96 -3.73 8.82 -20.81
C SER A 96 -4.66 7.77 -20.18
N CYS A 97 -4.40 7.34 -18.95
CA CYS A 97 -5.19 6.32 -18.25
C CYS A 97 -6.12 6.88 -17.16
N CYS A 98 -5.99 8.15 -16.78
CA CYS A 98 -6.85 8.80 -15.80
C CYS A 98 -7.96 9.66 -16.42
N THR A 99 -8.99 9.98 -15.62
CA THR A 99 -9.92 11.06 -15.95
C THR A 99 -9.18 12.39 -15.94
N GLU A 100 -9.65 13.40 -16.70
CA GLU A 100 -9.00 14.72 -16.74
C GLU A 100 -8.89 15.33 -15.32
N ARG A 101 -9.91 15.13 -14.49
CA ARG A 101 -9.94 15.52 -13.07
C ARG A 101 -8.93 14.74 -12.23
N GLY A 102 -8.98 13.41 -12.27
CA GLY A 102 -8.10 12.55 -11.49
C GLY A 102 -6.62 12.69 -11.86
N SER A 103 -6.32 12.96 -13.14
CA SER A 103 -4.93 13.03 -13.63
C SER A 103 -4.09 14.08 -12.88
N ALA A 104 -4.65 15.28 -12.65
CA ALA A 104 -3.98 16.36 -11.94
C ALA A 104 -3.69 16.01 -10.47
N ASP A 105 -4.70 15.50 -9.75
CA ASP A 105 -4.57 15.14 -8.33
C ASP A 105 -3.54 14.01 -8.15
N ILE A 106 -3.61 12.98 -8.99
CA ILE A 106 -2.70 11.82 -8.97
C ILE A 106 -1.27 12.23 -9.32
N TYR A 107 -1.09 13.18 -10.25
CA TYR A 107 0.23 13.73 -10.55
C TYR A 107 0.78 14.57 -9.39
N GLY A 108 -0.06 15.36 -8.71
CA GLY A 108 0.33 16.06 -7.47
C GLY A 108 0.86 15.09 -6.40
N LEU A 109 0.18 13.97 -6.19
CA LEU A 109 0.62 12.89 -5.29
C LEU A 109 1.93 12.22 -5.74
N SER A 110 2.21 12.17 -7.05
CA SER A 110 3.48 11.63 -7.57
C SER A 110 4.69 12.53 -7.30
N GLN A 111 4.47 13.85 -7.21
CA GLN A 111 5.49 14.85 -6.91
C GLN A 111 5.77 14.94 -5.40
N ASP A 112 4.75 14.99 -4.55
CA ASP A 112 4.88 14.93 -3.08
C ASP A 112 5.03 13.48 -2.57
N GLN A 113 5.91 12.71 -3.22
CA GLN A 113 6.21 11.33 -2.84
C GLN A 113 6.92 11.29 -1.48
N ARG A 114 6.14 11.07 -0.42
CA ARG A 114 6.61 10.67 0.92
C ARG A 114 7.67 9.56 0.80
N PRO A 115 8.67 9.50 1.71
CA PRO A 115 9.82 8.59 1.57
C PRO A 115 9.40 7.13 1.31
N TYR A 116 8.40 6.62 2.02
CA TYR A 116 7.90 5.24 1.83
C TYR A 116 7.20 4.98 0.50
N GLY A 117 6.71 6.01 -0.21
CA GLY A 117 6.16 5.89 -1.57
C GLY A 117 7.16 5.29 -2.56
N ARG A 118 8.46 5.61 -2.39
CA ARG A 118 9.55 5.06 -3.22
C ARG A 118 9.76 3.55 -3.09
N LEU A 119 9.15 2.92 -2.08
CA LEU A 119 9.17 1.46 -1.86
C LEU A 119 7.91 0.75 -2.41
N VAL A 120 6.90 1.50 -2.88
CA VAL A 120 5.64 0.99 -3.42
C VAL A 120 5.85 0.55 -4.87
N ARG A 121 6.55 -0.57 -5.07
CA ARG A 121 6.80 -1.17 -6.40
C ARG A 121 6.07 -2.51 -6.55
N PHE A 122 4.81 -2.46 -6.95
CA PHE A 122 3.97 -3.65 -7.17
C PHE A 122 3.71 -3.92 -8.64
N GLN A 123 3.97 -5.15 -9.06
CA GLN A 123 3.57 -5.68 -10.37
C GLN A 123 2.28 -6.47 -10.19
N ARG A 124 1.61 -6.80 -11.30
CA ARG A 124 0.38 -7.63 -11.35
C ARG A 124 0.44 -8.85 -10.42
N GLN A 125 1.55 -9.60 -10.43
CA GLN A 125 1.75 -10.80 -9.61
C GLN A 125 1.88 -10.54 -8.10
N HIS A 126 2.24 -9.32 -7.68
CA HIS A 126 2.34 -8.92 -6.28
C HIS A 126 0.97 -8.47 -5.71
N LEU A 127 -0.01 -8.16 -6.56
CA LEU A 127 -1.37 -7.75 -6.18
C LEU A 127 -2.26 -8.98 -5.91
N ARG A 128 -2.18 -9.49 -4.67
CA ARG A 128 -2.84 -10.73 -4.24
C ARG A 128 -4.37 -10.63 -4.23
N HIS A 129 -4.91 -9.47 -3.86
CA HIS A 129 -6.34 -9.21 -3.87
C HIS A 129 -6.66 -7.98 -4.72
N ALA A 130 -7.76 -8.09 -5.48
CA ALA A 130 -8.41 -7.00 -6.20
C ALA A 130 -9.90 -7.14 -5.90
N LEU A 131 -10.44 -6.24 -5.07
CA LEU A 131 -11.78 -6.38 -4.50
C LEU A 131 -12.59 -5.10 -4.75
N PRO A 132 -13.70 -5.14 -5.52
CA PRO A 132 -14.65 -4.03 -5.54
C PRO A 132 -15.22 -3.81 -4.14
N VAL A 133 -15.03 -2.59 -3.64
CA VAL A 133 -15.50 -2.10 -2.35
C VAL A 133 -16.83 -1.37 -2.50
N ARG A 134 -16.99 -0.61 -3.58
CA ARG A 134 -18.17 0.22 -3.83
C ARG A 134 -18.39 0.34 -5.34
N VAL A 135 -19.64 0.33 -5.76
CA VAL A 135 -20.07 0.58 -7.15
C VAL A 135 -21.18 1.61 -7.08
N VAL A 136 -21.03 2.73 -7.76
CA VAL A 136 -21.95 3.87 -7.74
C VAL A 136 -22.21 4.34 -9.17
N ARG A 137 -23.46 4.68 -9.48
CA ARG A 137 -23.77 5.47 -10.68
C ARG A 137 -23.84 6.94 -10.27
N ARG A 138 -23.17 7.83 -11.00
CA ARG A 138 -23.20 9.29 -10.79
C ARG A 138 -23.55 9.99 -12.11
N TRP A 139 -24.16 11.16 -11.99
CA TRP A 139 -24.33 12.10 -13.09
C TRP A 139 -23.31 13.23 -12.90
N ILE A 140 -22.52 13.52 -13.92
CA ILE A 140 -21.43 14.49 -13.92
C ILE A 140 -21.47 15.21 -15.27
N ASP A 141 -21.50 16.54 -15.26
CA ASP A 141 -21.39 17.40 -16.45
C ASP A 141 -22.31 17.01 -17.63
N GLY A 142 -23.54 16.58 -17.32
CA GLY A 142 -24.53 16.18 -18.34
C GLY A 142 -24.45 14.71 -18.78
N ARG A 143 -23.50 13.94 -18.25
CA ARG A 143 -23.24 12.54 -18.62
C ARG A 143 -23.38 11.59 -17.44
N SER A 144 -23.74 10.35 -17.72
CA SER A 144 -23.89 9.28 -16.74
C SER A 144 -22.60 8.48 -16.63
N TYR A 145 -22.10 8.24 -15.42
CA TYR A 145 -20.88 7.47 -15.15
C TYR A 145 -21.11 6.36 -14.13
N VAL A 146 -20.37 5.26 -14.28
CA VAL A 146 -20.20 4.23 -13.24
C VAL A 146 -18.82 4.36 -12.63
N LEU A 147 -18.79 4.59 -11.32
CA LEU A 147 -17.59 4.64 -10.50
C LEU A 147 -17.48 3.36 -9.66
N VAL A 148 -16.28 2.80 -9.61
CA VAL A 148 -15.96 1.53 -8.97
C VAL A 148 -14.72 1.68 -8.11
N ASP A 149 -14.91 1.77 -6.80
CA ASP A 149 -13.81 1.73 -5.84
C ASP A 149 -13.27 0.29 -5.78
N MET A 150 -12.02 0.10 -6.16
CA MET A 150 -11.31 -1.18 -6.11
C MET A 150 -10.21 -1.11 -5.04
N LEU A 151 -10.26 -2.01 -4.06
CA LEU A 151 -9.19 -2.23 -3.08
C LEU A 151 -8.21 -3.27 -3.61
N PHE A 152 -6.95 -2.88 -3.66
CA PHE A 152 -5.83 -3.76 -3.97
C PHE A 152 -4.98 -4.01 -2.73
N VAL A 153 -4.57 -5.26 -2.54
CA VAL A 153 -3.61 -5.63 -1.49
C VAL A 153 -2.35 -6.16 -2.16
N GLY A 154 -1.31 -5.34 -2.12
CA GLY A 154 0.03 -5.67 -2.59
C GLY A 154 0.83 -6.37 -1.49
N LEU A 155 1.48 -7.49 -1.83
CA LEU A 155 2.47 -8.16 -1.00
C LEU A 155 3.71 -8.47 -1.85
N ARG A 156 4.87 -7.91 -1.48
CA ARG A 156 6.15 -8.12 -2.17
C ARG A 156 7.31 -8.25 -1.19
N ASN A 157 8.28 -9.12 -1.49
CA ASN A 157 9.60 -9.08 -0.86
C ASN A 157 10.48 -8.04 -1.56
N LEU A 158 11.00 -7.05 -0.84
CA LEU A 158 11.83 -5.99 -1.41
C LEU A 158 13.21 -6.47 -1.90
N LEU A 159 13.63 -7.66 -1.48
CA LEU A 159 14.90 -8.27 -1.90
C LEU A 159 14.71 -9.31 -3.03
N ASP A 160 13.49 -9.44 -3.56
CA ASP A 160 13.10 -10.30 -4.67
C ASP A 160 13.11 -9.47 -5.97
N LEU A 161 14.34 -9.29 -6.47
CA LEU A 161 14.72 -8.48 -7.63
C LEU A 161 15.69 -9.30 -8.48
N GLY A 162 15.55 -9.20 -9.80
CA GLY A 162 16.25 -10.09 -10.74
C GLY A 162 17.74 -9.82 -10.86
N THR A 163 18.17 -8.58 -10.62
CA THR A 163 19.56 -8.14 -10.75
C THR A 163 20.18 -7.74 -9.41
N ALA A 164 21.49 -7.95 -9.27
CA ALA A 164 22.23 -7.54 -8.08
C ALA A 164 22.23 -6.01 -7.87
N GLN A 165 22.25 -5.25 -8.96
CA GLN A 165 22.21 -3.78 -8.93
C GLN A 165 20.87 -3.26 -8.39
N GLU A 166 19.73 -3.72 -8.92
CA GLU A 166 18.41 -3.34 -8.39
C GLU A 166 18.28 -3.62 -6.89
N LYS A 167 18.84 -4.75 -6.45
CA LYS A 167 18.84 -5.14 -5.03
C LYS A 167 19.66 -4.17 -4.17
N GLU A 168 20.81 -3.72 -4.64
CA GLU A 168 21.64 -2.74 -3.92
C GLU A 168 20.97 -1.36 -3.89
N GLU A 169 20.41 -0.89 -5.01
CA GLU A 169 19.61 0.34 -5.05
C GLU A 169 18.42 0.28 -4.07
N MET A 170 17.73 -0.86 -4.01
CA MET A 170 16.61 -1.03 -3.09
C MET A 170 17.05 -1.15 -1.63
N VAL A 171 18.21 -1.75 -1.34
CA VAL A 171 18.85 -1.70 -0.01
C VAL A 171 19.09 -0.26 0.42
N GLN A 172 19.71 0.55 -0.44
CA GLN A 172 19.97 1.97 -0.17
C GLN A 172 18.67 2.75 0.06
N ARG A 173 17.67 2.59 -0.83
CA ARG A 173 16.35 3.23 -0.67
C ARG A 173 15.68 2.87 0.66
N ILE A 174 15.73 1.61 1.10
CA ILE A 174 15.15 1.21 2.40
C ILE A 174 15.91 1.87 3.56
N GLN A 175 17.24 1.96 3.50
CA GLN A 175 18.03 2.65 4.53
C GLN A 175 17.68 4.14 4.59
N THR A 176 17.56 4.83 3.45
CA THR A 176 17.11 6.22 3.38
C THR A 176 15.72 6.39 4.00
N VAL A 177 14.75 5.56 3.60
CA VAL A 177 13.37 5.66 4.13
C VAL A 177 13.29 5.40 5.63
N LEU A 178 14.10 4.48 6.17
CA LEU A 178 14.17 4.25 7.62
C LEU A 178 14.80 5.43 8.36
N ALA A 179 15.85 6.04 7.80
CA ALA A 179 16.50 7.22 8.34
C ALA A 179 15.56 8.45 8.33
N ASP A 180 14.92 8.72 7.19
CA ASP A 180 13.92 9.80 7.03
C ASP A 180 12.74 9.64 8.00
N SER A 181 12.35 8.39 8.29
CA SER A 181 11.29 8.05 9.24
C SER A 181 11.75 8.01 10.71
N GLN A 182 13.01 8.34 10.98
CA GLN A 182 13.65 8.29 12.32
C GLN A 182 13.63 6.91 12.98
N ILE A 183 13.51 5.84 12.20
CA ILE A 183 13.41 4.47 12.71
C ILE A 183 14.82 3.92 12.93
N GLN A 184 15.22 3.85 14.21
CA GLN A 184 16.41 3.12 14.62
C GLN A 184 16.19 1.60 14.47
N GLU A 185 16.44 1.10 13.25
CA GLU A 185 16.60 -0.32 12.94
C GLU A 185 17.98 -0.53 12.29
N GLN A 186 18.78 -1.44 12.85
CA GLN A 186 19.99 -1.91 12.17
C GLN A 186 19.59 -2.70 10.92
N PHE A 187 19.92 -2.16 9.75
CA PHE A 187 19.63 -2.82 8.48
C PHE A 187 20.57 -4.03 8.29
N ASP A 188 20.08 -5.25 8.55
CA ASP A 188 20.75 -6.47 8.06
C ASP A 188 20.16 -6.86 6.68
N PRO A 189 20.97 -6.88 5.59
CA PRO A 189 20.53 -7.34 4.27
C PRO A 189 20.15 -8.84 4.22
N LYS A 190 20.44 -9.61 5.29
CA LYS A 190 20.06 -11.03 5.44
C LYS A 190 18.65 -11.21 6.02
N HIS A 191 17.98 -10.13 6.45
CA HIS A 191 16.59 -10.17 6.88
C HIS A 191 15.66 -10.11 5.67
N CYS A 192 14.62 -10.94 5.67
CA CYS A 192 13.56 -10.86 4.68
C CYS A 192 12.73 -9.59 4.94
N ARG A 193 12.48 -8.78 3.91
CA ARG A 193 11.75 -7.51 4.02
C ARG A 193 10.51 -7.57 3.14
N LEU A 194 9.39 -7.93 3.76
CA LEU A 194 8.08 -7.95 3.11
C LEU A 194 7.42 -6.58 3.24
N VAL A 195 6.92 -6.03 2.14
CA VAL A 195 6.05 -4.86 2.14
C VAL A 195 4.62 -5.31 1.87
N ILE A 196 3.71 -4.78 2.69
CA ILE A 196 2.27 -4.87 2.51
C ILE A 196 1.73 -3.47 2.25
N ALA A 197 0.98 -3.30 1.17
CA ALA A 197 0.26 -2.05 0.89
C ALA A 197 -1.22 -2.33 0.62
N GLU A 198 -2.08 -1.49 1.19
CA GLU A 198 -3.49 -1.39 0.84
C GLU A 198 -3.65 -0.14 -0.03
N LEU A 199 -4.04 -0.31 -1.30
CA LEU A 199 -4.28 0.78 -2.24
C LEU A 199 -5.75 0.79 -2.66
N VAL A 200 -6.33 1.96 -2.83
CA VAL A 200 -7.68 2.13 -3.38
C VAL A 200 -7.55 2.90 -4.68
N LEU A 201 -8.08 2.36 -5.78
CA LEU A 201 -8.24 3.07 -7.03
C LEU A 201 -9.73 3.17 -7.35
N THR A 202 -10.19 4.35 -7.77
CA THR A 202 -11.54 4.52 -8.31
C THR A 202 -11.48 4.43 -9.82
N PHE A 203 -12.11 3.41 -10.40
CA PHE A 203 -12.28 3.31 -11.86
C PHE A 203 -13.58 3.98 -12.27
N CYS A 204 -13.55 4.75 -13.35
CA CYS A 204 -14.68 5.43 -13.94
C CYS A 204 -14.88 4.92 -15.38
N LYS A 205 -16.13 4.63 -15.74
CA LYS A 205 -16.55 4.42 -17.14
C LYS A 205 -17.81 5.24 -17.41
N GLU A 206 -17.84 5.91 -18.56
CA GLU A 206 -19.05 6.56 -19.04
C GLU A 206 -20.09 5.51 -19.44
N LEU A 207 -21.35 5.74 -19.06
CA LEU A 207 -22.49 5.01 -19.57
C LEU A 207 -23.07 5.82 -20.73
N GLY A 208 -22.87 5.35 -21.96
CA GLY A 208 -23.56 5.91 -23.12
C GLY A 208 -25.08 5.82 -22.92
N GLU A 209 -25.75 6.98 -22.92
CA GLU A 209 -27.20 7.10 -22.81
C GLU A 209 -27.74 8.02 -23.91
N SER A 210 -27.92 7.49 -25.13
CA SER A 210 -29.06 7.78 -26.02
C SER A 210 -28.86 7.18 -27.41
N GLU A 211 -29.94 6.69 -28.04
CA GLU A 211 -29.95 6.32 -29.48
C GLU A 211 -29.71 7.53 -30.41
N VAL A 212 -29.76 8.76 -29.87
CA VAL A 212 -29.65 10.02 -30.60
C VAL A 212 -28.20 10.41 -30.92
N ASP A 213 -27.21 9.94 -30.17
CA ASP A 213 -25.80 10.32 -30.37
C ASP A 213 -25.03 9.45 -31.39
N LEU A 214 -25.63 8.35 -31.87
CA LEU A 214 -25.05 7.39 -32.81
C LEU A 214 -24.64 7.98 -34.18
N GLN A 215 -24.93 9.25 -34.46
CA GLN A 215 -24.65 9.91 -35.74
C GLN A 215 -23.56 10.99 -35.69
N ASN A 216 -23.04 11.37 -34.51
CA ASN A 216 -22.09 12.51 -34.42
C ASN A 216 -20.82 12.27 -33.57
N SER A 217 -20.72 11.20 -32.78
CA SER A 217 -19.54 10.94 -31.93
C SER A 217 -18.44 10.13 -32.64
N ALA A 218 -17.97 10.62 -33.79
CA ALA A 218 -16.75 10.14 -34.45
C ALA A 218 -15.47 10.71 -33.79
N ASP A 219 -15.42 10.69 -32.44
CA ASP A 219 -14.28 11.13 -31.66
C ASP A 219 -13.77 9.92 -30.86
N GLU A 220 -12.62 9.37 -31.27
CA GLU A 220 -12.09 8.06 -30.88
C GLU A 220 -11.53 8.01 -29.44
N ARG A 221 -12.20 8.65 -28.47
CA ARG A 221 -11.95 8.38 -27.05
C ARG A 221 -12.49 6.99 -26.74
N GLU A 222 -11.58 6.02 -26.74
CA GLU A 222 -11.86 4.61 -26.45
C GLU A 222 -12.82 4.44 -25.28
N ASP A 223 -13.85 3.62 -25.46
CA ASP A 223 -14.94 3.34 -24.51
C ASP A 223 -14.45 2.44 -23.33
N GLY A 224 -13.33 2.84 -22.75
CA GLY A 224 -12.56 2.11 -21.75
C GLY A 224 -12.85 2.54 -20.30
N TRP A 225 -12.08 1.95 -19.39
CA TRP A 225 -12.09 2.33 -17.97
C TRP A 225 -10.92 3.27 -17.69
N LEU A 226 -11.22 4.45 -17.16
CA LEU A 226 -10.24 5.43 -16.71
C LEU A 226 -10.10 5.40 -15.18
N VAL A 227 -8.97 5.85 -14.65
CA VAL A 227 -8.74 5.99 -13.21
C VAL A 227 -9.08 7.41 -12.74
N ASP A 228 -10.04 7.54 -11.83
CA ASP A 228 -10.52 8.82 -11.30
C ASP A 228 -9.82 9.21 -9.98
N SER A 229 -9.39 8.22 -9.18
CA SER A 229 -8.56 8.49 -7.99
C SER A 229 -7.59 7.35 -7.69
N TYR A 230 -6.48 7.67 -7.02
CA TYR A 230 -5.47 6.75 -6.52
C TYR A 230 -5.10 7.13 -5.08
N GLU A 231 -5.28 6.21 -4.14
CA GLU A 231 -5.01 6.44 -2.71
C GLU A 231 -4.20 5.29 -2.11
N LEU A 232 -3.03 5.62 -1.53
CA LEU A 232 -2.25 4.68 -0.72
C LEU A 232 -2.79 4.69 0.73
N HIS A 233 -3.66 3.74 1.02
CA HIS A 233 -4.48 3.71 2.22
C HIS A 233 -3.73 3.21 3.47
N ARG A 234 -2.85 2.22 3.30
CA ARG A 234 -1.90 1.76 4.33
C ARG A 234 -0.61 1.24 3.70
N PHE A 235 0.49 1.42 4.39
CA PHE A 235 1.79 0.85 4.03
C PHE A 235 2.49 0.29 5.28
N LYS A 236 2.91 -0.98 5.22
CA LYS A 236 3.60 -1.68 6.31
C LYS A 236 4.84 -2.38 5.78
N LEU A 237 5.97 -2.19 6.48
CA LEU A 237 7.21 -2.91 6.24
C LEU A 237 7.39 -3.96 7.34
N ILE A 238 7.56 -5.21 6.95
CA ILE A 238 7.76 -6.35 7.85
C ILE A 238 9.19 -6.85 7.67
N SER A 239 9.98 -6.70 8.72
CA SER A 239 11.37 -7.16 8.81
C SER A 239 11.38 -8.50 9.54
N PHE A 240 11.79 -9.58 8.87
CA PHE A 240 11.89 -10.92 9.46
C PHE A 240 13.33 -11.40 9.46
N SER A 241 13.86 -11.69 10.65
CA SER A 241 15.18 -12.30 10.80
C SER A 241 15.05 -13.83 10.87
N PRO A 242 15.62 -14.59 9.90
CA PRO A 242 15.60 -16.05 9.96
C PRO A 242 16.48 -16.61 11.10
N LYS A 243 17.41 -15.81 11.65
CA LYS A 243 18.32 -16.25 12.72
C LYS A 243 17.70 -16.20 14.11
N THR A 244 16.95 -15.15 14.41
CA THR A 244 16.30 -14.94 15.72
C THR A 244 14.82 -15.33 15.69
N LEU A 245 14.27 -15.67 14.52
CA LEU A 245 12.84 -15.90 14.24
C LEU A 245 11.92 -14.75 14.66
N SER A 246 12.48 -13.56 14.91
CA SER A 246 11.75 -12.37 15.27
C SER A 246 11.25 -11.65 14.02
N PHE A 247 9.96 -11.30 14.00
CA PHE A 247 9.39 -10.36 13.05
C PHE A 247 9.20 -8.99 13.73
N ARG A 248 9.46 -7.91 12.99
CA ARG A 248 9.18 -6.53 13.38
C ARG A 248 8.26 -5.93 12.32
N VAL A 249 7.14 -5.35 12.76
CA VAL A 249 6.22 -4.62 11.87
C VAL A 249 6.45 -3.13 12.09
N ILE A 250 6.75 -2.44 11.00
CA ILE A 250 6.83 -0.99 10.92
C ILE A 250 5.58 -0.54 10.17
N GLU A 251 4.71 0.18 10.87
CA GLU A 251 3.52 0.79 10.27
C GLU A 251 3.80 2.27 10.04
N PHE A 252 3.65 2.73 8.80
CA PHE A 252 3.82 4.14 8.47
C PHE A 252 2.48 4.86 8.70
N PRO A 253 2.48 6.10 9.22
CA PRO A 253 1.25 6.84 9.50
C PRO A 253 0.45 7.04 8.21
N LYS A 254 -0.88 6.95 8.31
CA LYS A 254 -1.78 7.21 7.18
C LYS A 254 -1.49 8.62 6.63
N PRO A 255 -1.54 8.86 5.31
CA PRO A 255 -1.76 10.22 4.81
C PRO A 255 -3.02 10.82 5.43
N VAL A 256 -2.78 11.88 6.22
CA VAL A 256 -3.71 12.99 6.47
C VAL A 256 -3.73 13.86 5.22
#